data_AF-B2KSG4-F1
#
_entry.id   AF-B2KSG4-F1
#
_cell.length_a   1.000
_cell.length_b   1.000
_cell.length_c   1.000
_cell.angle_alpha   90.00
_cell.angle_beta   90.00
_cell.angle_gamma   90.00
#
_symmetry.space_group_name_H-M   'P 1'
#
loop_
_entity.id
_entity.type
_entity.pdbx_description
1 polymer ?
#
loop_
_entity_poly.entity_id
_entity_poly.type
_entity_poly.pdbx_seq_one_letter_code
_entity_poly.pdbx_strand_id
1 'polypeptide(L)'
;MKAAIVFLSLVCLGLSAPQPRKPFHDHFSDFVNLILEESEHEMEHLNGHYLEFDEFKASLDFMAGRDFNSLVHEMEDLPEFKAVVEFLEGHEIDITYYIDMFNDIIDNLSSGNGKRHELSGINMSAYIQDTIALLPKEKLAAMYDEKMENDEEFKRAMDSLQSEEWQEIWNALWENETFKAEADLLAENGIELQMLLTELVAIFGQN
;
A
#
# COMPACT_ATOMS: atom_id res chain seq x y z
N MET A 1 -8.60 -45.76 -22.64
CA MET A 1 -7.67 -45.68 -21.48
C MET A 1 -6.36 -44.95 -21.82
N LYS A 2 -5.56 -45.38 -22.81
CA LYS A 2 -4.25 -44.74 -23.10
C LYS A 2 -4.34 -43.25 -23.47
N ALA A 3 -5.34 -42.83 -24.25
CA ALA A 3 -5.54 -41.42 -24.61
C ALA A 3 -5.94 -40.52 -23.42
N ALA A 4 -6.71 -41.06 -22.46
CA ALA A 4 -7.11 -40.32 -21.27
C ALA A 4 -5.91 -40.07 -20.31
N ILE A 5 -4.99 -41.04 -20.21
CA ILE A 5 -3.77 -40.91 -19.41
C ILE A 5 -2.83 -39.84 -20.01
N VAL A 6 -2.70 -39.80 -21.35
CA VAL A 6 -1.88 -38.79 -22.04
C VAL A 6 -2.46 -37.37 -21.86
N PHE A 7 -3.79 -37.24 -21.91
CA PHE A 7 -4.46 -35.95 -21.71
C PHE A 7 -4.30 -35.45 -20.27
N LEU A 8 -4.45 -36.34 -19.27
CA LEU A 8 -4.22 -36.00 -17.86
C LEU A 8 -2.75 -35.60 -17.60
N SER A 9 -1.78 -36.29 -18.21
CA SER A 9 -0.37 -35.90 -18.08
C SER A 9 -0.03 -34.56 -18.71
N LEU A 10 -0.71 -34.18 -19.81
CA LEU A 10 -0.52 -32.87 -20.44
C LEU A 10 -1.18 -31.74 -19.65
N VAL A 11 -2.33 -32.00 -19.01
CA VAL A 11 -2.96 -31.05 -18.09
C VAL A 11 -2.10 -30.85 -16.83
N CYS A 12 -1.53 -31.93 -16.27
CA CYS A 12 -0.58 -31.81 -15.15
C CYS A 12 0.69 -31.06 -15.54
N LEU A 13 1.23 -31.26 -16.75
CA LEU A 13 2.40 -30.51 -17.24
C LEU A 13 2.07 -29.04 -17.59
N GLY A 14 0.84 -28.73 -18.01
CA GLY A 14 0.37 -27.37 -18.23
C GLY A 14 0.11 -26.59 -16.93
N LEU A 15 -0.28 -27.29 -15.85
CA LEU A 15 -0.36 -26.75 -14.49
C LEU A 15 1.00 -26.65 -13.79
N SER A 16 2.01 -27.40 -14.25
CA SER A 16 3.41 -27.34 -13.76
C SER A 16 4.34 -26.52 -14.66
N ALA A 17 3.84 -25.94 -15.76
CA ALA A 17 4.60 -24.92 -16.46
C ALA A 17 4.77 -23.74 -15.50
N PRO A 18 5.99 -23.22 -15.28
CA PRO A 18 6.16 -21.99 -14.52
C PRO A 18 5.25 -20.96 -15.16
N GLN A 19 4.23 -20.52 -14.42
CA GLN A 19 3.50 -19.33 -14.81
C GLN A 19 4.56 -18.22 -14.98
N PRO A 20 4.43 -17.35 -16.00
CA PRO A 20 5.27 -16.17 -16.04
C PRO A 20 5.20 -15.50 -14.66
N ARG A 21 6.37 -15.30 -14.05
CA ARG A 21 6.50 -14.76 -12.69
C ARG A 21 5.71 -13.47 -12.59
N LYS A 22 4.82 -13.40 -11.61
CA LYS A 22 3.95 -12.26 -11.40
C LYS A 22 4.67 -11.35 -10.39
N PRO A 23 5.16 -10.17 -10.82
CA PRO A 23 5.89 -9.28 -9.93
C PRO A 23 5.02 -8.81 -8.76
N PHE A 24 5.63 -8.43 -7.64
CA PHE A 24 4.91 -8.05 -6.43
C PHE A 24 3.87 -6.92 -6.65
N HIS A 25 4.16 -5.94 -7.51
CA HIS A 25 3.20 -4.87 -7.83
C HIS A 25 1.92 -5.40 -8.51
N ASP A 26 2.00 -6.47 -9.30
CA ASP A 26 0.81 -7.10 -9.86
C ASP A 26 0.02 -7.86 -8.77
N HIS A 27 0.69 -8.41 -7.75
CA HIS A 27 0.02 -9.01 -6.59
C HIS A 27 -0.73 -7.95 -5.78
N PHE A 28 -0.05 -6.84 -5.49
CA PHE A 28 -0.64 -5.70 -4.82
C PHE A 28 -1.86 -5.16 -5.59
N SER A 29 -1.75 -5.09 -6.92
CA SER A 29 -2.86 -4.67 -7.79
C SER A 29 -4.10 -5.56 -7.65
N ASP A 30 -3.97 -6.87 -7.36
CA ASP A 30 -5.14 -7.71 -7.11
C ASP A 30 -5.92 -7.26 -5.87
N PHE A 31 -5.23 -6.83 -4.81
CA PHE A 31 -5.87 -6.31 -3.60
C PHE A 31 -6.56 -4.97 -3.87
N VAL A 32 -5.89 -4.06 -4.59
CA VAL A 32 -6.47 -2.77 -4.98
C VAL A 32 -7.70 -2.98 -5.87
N ASN A 33 -7.62 -3.88 -6.85
CA ASN A 33 -8.76 -4.20 -7.71
C ASN A 33 -9.94 -4.75 -6.91
N LEU A 34 -9.69 -5.64 -5.93
CA LEU A 34 -10.75 -6.13 -5.05
C LEU A 34 -11.38 -5.00 -4.22
N ILE A 35 -10.58 -4.05 -3.72
CA ILE A 35 -11.10 -2.88 -2.99
C ILE A 35 -11.97 -2.03 -3.91
N LEU A 36 -11.52 -1.74 -5.12
CA LEU A 36 -12.30 -0.96 -6.09
C LEU A 36 -13.59 -1.69 -6.46
N GLU A 37 -13.54 -2.99 -6.75
CA GLU A 37 -14.73 -3.78 -7.10
C GLU A 37 -15.79 -3.81 -5.98
N GLU A 38 -15.37 -3.79 -4.72
CA GLU A 38 -16.25 -3.95 -3.56
C GLU A 38 -16.67 -2.64 -2.88
N SER A 39 -15.84 -1.60 -2.97
CA SER A 39 -15.96 -0.40 -2.14
C SER A 39 -15.78 0.92 -2.92
N GLU A 40 -15.66 0.91 -4.26
CA GLU A 40 -15.46 2.13 -5.06
C GLU A 40 -16.48 3.22 -4.75
N HIS A 41 -17.78 2.88 -4.71
CA HIS A 41 -18.84 3.88 -4.48
C HIS A 41 -18.78 4.49 -3.08
N GLU A 42 -18.55 3.66 -2.05
CA GLU A 42 -18.41 4.11 -0.68
C GLU A 42 -17.17 4.99 -0.51
N MET A 43 -16.05 4.64 -1.17
CA MET A 43 -14.82 5.42 -1.18
C MET A 43 -15.01 6.77 -1.89
N GLU A 44 -15.64 6.80 -3.07
CA GLU A 44 -15.96 8.06 -3.77
C GLU A 44 -16.79 9.00 -2.89
N HIS A 45 -17.79 8.44 -2.18
CA HIS A 45 -18.58 9.21 -1.24
C HIS A 45 -17.74 9.73 -0.08
N LEU A 46 -16.94 8.87 0.55
CA LEU A 46 -16.04 9.23 1.65
C LEU A 46 -15.09 10.37 1.26
N ASN A 47 -14.43 10.25 0.11
CA ASN A 47 -13.51 11.25 -0.45
C ASN A 47 -14.22 12.60 -0.57
N GLY A 48 -15.42 12.59 -1.15
CA GLY A 48 -16.22 13.79 -1.30
C GLY A 48 -16.62 14.45 0.03
N HIS A 49 -16.77 13.68 1.13
CA HIS A 49 -16.98 14.27 2.46
C HIS A 49 -15.75 14.95 3.00
N TYR A 50 -14.62 14.26 2.94
CA TYR A 50 -13.41 14.76 3.56
C TYR A 50 -12.89 16.02 2.86
N LEU A 51 -13.15 16.19 1.56
CA LEU A 51 -12.91 17.44 0.84
C LEU A 51 -13.72 18.65 1.37
N GLU A 52 -14.77 18.44 2.17
CA GLU A 52 -15.49 19.54 2.82
C GLU A 52 -14.72 20.12 4.03
N PHE A 53 -13.73 19.40 4.58
CA PHE A 53 -12.96 19.83 5.76
C PHE A 53 -11.66 20.52 5.40
N ASP A 54 -11.41 21.67 6.03
CA ASP A 54 -10.19 22.46 5.81
C ASP A 54 -8.95 21.73 6.35
N GLU A 55 -9.08 20.99 7.45
CA GLU A 55 -8.01 20.20 8.04
C GLU A 55 -7.53 19.08 7.11
N PHE A 56 -8.45 18.37 6.46
CA PHE A 56 -8.10 17.34 5.49
C PHE A 56 -7.47 17.93 4.22
N LYS A 57 -8.08 18.99 3.67
CA LYS A 57 -7.52 19.69 2.50
C LYS A 57 -6.13 20.26 2.76
N ALA A 58 -5.85 20.76 3.96
CA ALA A 58 -4.52 21.25 4.32
C ALA A 58 -3.45 20.17 4.21
N SER A 59 -3.75 18.93 4.61
CA SER A 59 -2.85 17.79 4.41
C SER A 59 -2.65 17.46 2.93
N LEU A 60 -3.71 17.50 2.12
CA LEU A 60 -3.61 17.32 0.66
C LEU A 60 -2.75 18.41 0.00
N ASP A 61 -2.99 19.67 0.35
CA ASP A 61 -2.26 20.82 -0.16
C ASP A 61 -0.77 20.75 0.20
N PHE A 62 -0.45 20.27 1.40
CA PHE A 62 0.93 20.04 1.82
C PHE A 62 1.60 18.95 0.95
N MET A 63 0.94 17.80 0.76
CA MET A 63 1.47 16.71 -0.09
C MET A 63 1.66 17.13 -1.55
N ALA A 64 0.75 17.94 -2.10
CA ALA A 64 0.89 18.49 -3.45
C ALA A 64 1.93 19.62 -3.55
N GLY A 65 2.43 20.10 -2.41
CA GLY A 65 3.35 21.23 -2.30
C GLY A 65 4.81 20.90 -2.61
N ARG A 66 5.60 21.94 -2.88
CA ARG A 66 7.06 21.79 -3.06
C ARG A 66 7.80 21.42 -1.76
N ASP A 67 7.19 21.71 -0.62
CA ASP A 67 7.77 21.41 0.69
C ASP A 67 7.79 19.89 0.90
N PHE A 68 6.72 19.17 0.51
CA PHE A 68 6.69 17.70 0.54
C PHE A 68 7.75 17.08 -0.38
N ASN A 69 7.89 17.55 -1.62
CA ASN A 69 8.93 17.03 -2.53
C ASN A 69 10.35 17.26 -1.97
N SER A 70 10.59 18.40 -1.31
CA SER A 70 11.89 18.69 -0.70
C SER A 70 12.17 17.74 0.46
N LEU A 71 11.16 17.51 1.32
CA LEU A 71 11.20 16.55 2.42
C LEU A 71 11.51 15.13 1.93
N VAL A 72 10.84 14.68 0.88
CA VAL A 72 11.09 13.36 0.26
C VAL A 72 12.53 13.27 -0.24
N HIS A 73 13.03 14.27 -0.97
CA HIS A 73 14.42 14.27 -1.46
C HIS A 73 15.44 14.27 -0.32
N GLU A 74 15.19 14.97 0.78
CA GLU A 74 16.08 14.97 1.94
C GLU A 74 16.10 13.59 2.62
N MET A 75 14.96 12.89 2.69
CA MET A 75 14.91 11.51 3.17
C MET A 75 15.62 10.54 2.22
N GLU A 76 15.43 10.66 0.90
CA GLU A 76 16.08 9.84 -0.14
C GLU A 76 17.61 9.88 -0.07
N ASP A 77 18.18 10.99 0.42
CA ASP A 77 19.62 11.13 0.55
C ASP A 77 20.21 10.35 1.73
N LEU A 78 19.41 9.95 2.70
CA LEU A 78 19.85 9.22 3.89
C LEU A 78 20.31 7.80 3.54
N PRO A 79 21.45 7.33 4.09
CA PRO A 79 21.92 5.97 3.85
C PRO A 79 20.95 4.92 4.39
N GLU A 80 20.25 5.18 5.49
CA GLU A 80 19.24 4.27 6.03
C GLU A 80 18.00 4.19 5.14
N PHE A 81 17.60 5.29 4.51
CA PHE A 81 16.49 5.28 3.55
C PHE A 81 16.88 4.52 2.28
N LYS A 82 18.11 4.72 1.78
CA LYS A 82 18.65 3.93 0.67
C LYS A 82 18.69 2.44 1.01
N ALA A 83 19.04 2.07 2.24
CA ALA A 83 19.01 0.68 2.68
C ALA A 83 17.59 0.08 2.67
N VAL A 84 16.55 0.86 3.03
CA VAL A 84 15.15 0.46 2.85
C VAL A 84 14.84 0.21 1.38
N VAL A 85 15.21 1.15 0.50
CA VAL A 85 14.97 1.04 -0.95
C VAL A 85 15.66 -0.20 -1.54
N GLU A 86 16.95 -0.37 -1.25
CA GLU A 86 17.74 -1.51 -1.71
C GLU A 86 17.18 -2.85 -1.19
N PHE A 87 16.69 -2.90 0.04
CA PHE A 87 16.06 -4.09 0.59
C PHE A 87 14.78 -4.45 -0.15
N LEU A 88 13.90 -3.47 -0.38
CA LEU A 88 12.62 -3.69 -1.06
C LEU A 88 12.84 -4.12 -2.53
N GLU A 89 13.72 -3.41 -3.26
CA GLU A 89 14.09 -3.79 -4.62
C GLU A 89 14.71 -5.20 -4.69
N GLY A 90 15.56 -5.54 -3.72
CA GLY A 90 16.15 -6.87 -3.59
C GLY A 90 15.14 -8.00 -3.37
N HIS A 91 13.94 -7.66 -2.91
CA HIS A 91 12.82 -8.58 -2.69
C HIS A 91 11.70 -8.41 -3.74
N GLU A 92 12.03 -7.86 -4.91
CA GLU A 92 11.10 -7.71 -6.05
C GLU A 92 9.93 -6.73 -5.75
N ILE A 93 10.08 -5.85 -4.75
CA ILE A 93 9.15 -4.78 -4.41
C ILE A 93 9.65 -3.48 -5.06
N ASP A 94 9.04 -3.09 -6.18
CA ASP A 94 9.42 -1.89 -6.95
C ASP A 94 8.77 -0.63 -6.35
N ILE A 95 9.57 0.20 -5.69
CA ILE A 95 9.11 1.43 -5.03
C ILE A 95 8.64 2.48 -6.04
N THR A 96 9.20 2.52 -7.24
CA THR A 96 8.82 3.53 -8.25
C THR A 96 7.38 3.37 -8.69
N TYR A 97 6.89 2.13 -8.81
CA TYR A 97 5.49 1.83 -9.05
C TYR A 97 4.56 2.46 -7.99
N TYR A 98 4.93 2.35 -6.71
CA TYR A 98 4.10 2.87 -5.62
C TYR A 98 4.13 4.40 -5.54
N ILE A 99 5.24 5.04 -5.89
CA ILE A 99 5.33 6.50 -5.99
C ILE A 99 4.38 7.02 -7.07
N ASP A 100 4.41 6.41 -8.26
CA ASP A 100 3.54 6.81 -9.36
C ASP A 100 2.06 6.61 -9.00
N MET A 101 1.73 5.47 -8.40
CA MET A 101 0.38 5.18 -7.92
C MET A 101 -0.08 6.19 -6.84
N PHE A 102 0.80 6.57 -5.92
CA PHE A 102 0.49 7.56 -4.88
C PHE A 102 0.20 8.95 -5.48
N ASN A 103 1.00 9.38 -6.45
CA ASN A 103 0.77 10.63 -7.18
C ASN A 103 -0.58 10.62 -7.90
N ASP A 104 -0.91 9.52 -8.58
CA ASP A 104 -2.20 9.36 -9.26
C ASP A 104 -3.38 9.42 -8.28
N ILE A 105 -3.25 8.84 -7.08
CA ILE A 105 -4.28 8.90 -6.05
C ILE A 105 -4.51 10.34 -5.57
N ILE A 106 -3.44 11.09 -5.27
CA ILE A 106 -3.54 12.49 -4.83
C ILE A 106 -4.26 13.35 -5.89
N ASP A 107 -3.88 13.18 -7.16
CA ASP A 107 -4.46 13.92 -8.27
C ASP A 107 -5.96 13.63 -8.43
N ASN A 108 -6.36 12.36 -8.26
CA ASN A 108 -7.76 11.94 -8.36
C ASN A 108 -8.61 12.36 -7.14
N LEU A 109 -8.06 12.31 -5.93
CA LEU A 109 -8.75 12.74 -4.70
C LEU A 109 -9.16 14.21 -4.77
N SER A 110 -8.36 15.05 -5.43
CA SER A 110 -8.62 16.49 -5.56
C SER A 110 -9.84 16.85 -6.44
N SER A 111 -10.47 15.86 -7.09
CA SER A 111 -11.50 16.06 -8.13
C SER A 111 -12.94 15.65 -7.72
N GLY A 112 -13.17 15.18 -6.50
CA GLY A 112 -14.45 14.59 -6.05
C GLY A 112 -15.57 15.57 -5.65
N ASN A 113 -16.84 15.12 -5.67
CA ASN A 113 -18.03 15.82 -5.14
C ASN A 113 -18.77 14.91 -4.12
N GLY A 114 -19.05 15.38 -2.89
CA GLY A 114 -19.53 14.54 -1.76
C GLY A 114 -21.06 14.41 -1.51
N LYS A 115 -21.46 13.37 -0.75
CA LYS A 115 -22.82 13.03 -0.23
C LYS A 115 -22.77 12.27 1.12
N ARG A 116 -23.29 12.86 2.20
CA ARG A 116 -23.00 12.55 3.64
C ARG A 116 -22.78 11.06 4.03
N HIS A 117 -21.65 10.79 4.70
CA HIS A 117 -21.30 9.57 5.44
C HIS A 117 -21.14 9.86 6.96
N GLU A 118 -21.24 8.86 7.84
CA GLU A 118 -20.85 9.01 9.26
C GLU A 118 -19.33 8.89 9.39
N LEU A 119 -18.67 9.93 9.92
CA LEU A 119 -17.21 10.09 9.89
C LEU A 119 -16.62 9.98 11.29
N SER A 120 -15.43 9.38 11.42
CA SER A 120 -14.69 9.30 12.69
C SER A 120 -14.03 10.62 13.09
N GLY A 121 -13.87 11.56 12.14
CA GLY A 121 -13.26 12.87 12.36
C GLY A 121 -13.28 13.75 11.11
N ILE A 122 -12.33 14.68 11.02
CA ILE A 122 -12.26 15.71 9.96
C ILE A 122 -10.88 15.85 9.32
N ASN A 123 -9.88 15.13 9.83
CA ASN A 123 -8.48 15.22 9.42
C ASN A 123 -8.05 13.97 8.63
N MET A 124 -6.81 13.97 8.11
CA MET A 124 -6.25 12.87 7.34
C MET A 124 -6.22 11.55 8.12
N SER A 125 -5.89 11.56 9.42
CA SER A 125 -5.89 10.34 10.24
C SER A 125 -7.28 9.72 10.35
N ALA A 126 -8.34 10.53 10.49
CA ALA A 126 -9.72 10.06 10.47
C ALA A 126 -10.15 9.55 9.09
N TYR A 127 -9.71 10.21 8.02
CA TYR A 127 -9.92 9.75 6.65
C TYR A 127 -9.32 8.35 6.42
N ILE A 128 -8.09 8.11 6.87
CA ILE A 128 -7.43 6.80 6.80
C ILE A 128 -8.23 5.76 7.59
N GLN A 129 -8.69 6.09 8.81
CA GLN A 129 -9.48 5.17 9.63
C GLN A 129 -10.81 4.80 8.96
N ASP A 130 -11.52 5.79 8.41
CA ASP A 130 -12.78 5.55 7.73
C ASP A 130 -12.58 4.78 6.42
N THR A 131 -11.50 5.05 5.69
CA THR A 131 -11.09 4.28 4.50
C THR A 131 -10.85 2.82 4.86
N ILE A 132 -10.07 2.56 5.91
CA ILE A 132 -9.82 1.21 6.43
C ILE A 132 -11.12 0.49 6.84
N ALA A 133 -12.09 1.23 7.39
CA ALA A 133 -13.38 0.67 7.80
C ALA A 133 -14.25 0.23 6.61
N LEU A 134 -14.05 0.82 5.43
CA LEU A 134 -14.76 0.47 4.20
C LEU A 134 -14.15 -0.71 3.44
N LEU A 135 -12.94 -1.15 3.80
CA LEU A 135 -12.27 -2.25 3.11
C LEU A 135 -13.02 -3.58 3.25
N PRO A 136 -13.07 -4.42 2.20
CA PRO A 136 -13.69 -5.75 2.26
C PRO A 136 -12.78 -6.75 3.00
N LYS A 137 -12.57 -6.53 4.31
CA LYS A 137 -11.53 -7.20 5.13
C LYS A 137 -11.51 -8.72 5.01
N GLU A 138 -12.66 -9.37 5.06
CA GLU A 138 -12.75 -10.83 4.96
C GLU A 138 -12.26 -11.35 3.59
N LYS A 139 -12.57 -10.63 2.50
CA LYS A 139 -12.13 -11.01 1.15
C LYS A 139 -10.64 -10.74 0.96
N LEU A 140 -10.13 -9.63 1.49
CA LEU A 140 -8.71 -9.30 1.45
C LEU A 140 -7.90 -10.33 2.23
N ALA A 141 -8.31 -10.67 3.46
CA ALA A 141 -7.65 -11.71 4.26
C ALA A 141 -7.67 -13.08 3.57
N ALA A 142 -8.82 -13.47 2.99
CA ALA A 142 -8.90 -14.73 2.24
C ALA A 142 -7.97 -14.74 1.01
N MET A 143 -7.86 -13.63 0.28
CA MET A 143 -6.93 -13.49 -0.85
C MET A 143 -5.47 -13.54 -0.38
N TYR A 144 -5.16 -12.89 0.75
CA TYR A 144 -3.84 -12.94 1.35
C TYR A 144 -3.44 -14.37 1.70
N ASP A 145 -4.30 -15.10 2.41
CA ASP A 145 -4.05 -16.49 2.80
C ASP A 145 -3.86 -17.40 1.57
N GLU A 146 -4.72 -17.23 0.54
CA GLU A 146 -4.59 -17.97 -0.72
C GLU A 146 -3.23 -17.73 -1.38
N LYS A 147 -2.79 -16.47 -1.46
CA LYS A 147 -1.50 -16.10 -2.07
C LYS A 147 -0.33 -16.59 -1.23
N MET A 148 -0.40 -16.51 0.10
CA MET A 148 0.64 -17.06 0.99
C MET A 148 0.78 -18.58 0.88
N GLU A 149 -0.30 -19.31 0.53
CA GLU A 149 -0.26 -20.76 0.32
C GLU A 149 0.21 -21.15 -1.08
N ASN A 150 -0.21 -20.41 -2.11
CA ASN A 150 -0.10 -20.85 -3.50
C ASN A 150 0.90 -20.06 -4.35
N ASP A 151 1.36 -18.90 -3.87
CA ASP A 151 2.27 -18.02 -4.61
C ASP A 151 3.59 -17.79 -3.86
N GLU A 152 4.65 -18.45 -4.33
CA GLU A 152 5.98 -18.43 -3.72
C GLU A 152 6.67 -17.05 -3.82
N GLU A 153 6.29 -16.21 -4.79
CA GLU A 153 6.88 -14.87 -4.97
C GLU A 153 6.26 -13.89 -3.99
N PHE A 154 4.91 -13.86 -3.96
CA PHE A 154 4.18 -13.09 -2.95
C PHE A 154 4.59 -13.48 -1.53
N LYS A 155 4.64 -14.80 -1.26
CA LYS A 155 5.07 -15.30 0.04
C LYS A 155 6.48 -14.85 0.40
N ARG A 156 7.43 -14.91 -0.53
CA ARG A 156 8.82 -14.49 -0.27
C ARG A 156 8.89 -13.00 0.08
N ALA A 157 8.17 -12.16 -0.65
CA ALA A 157 8.12 -10.73 -0.37
C ALA A 157 7.48 -10.44 1.00
N MET A 158 6.38 -11.14 1.35
CA MET A 158 5.76 -10.96 2.66
C MET A 158 6.62 -11.49 3.80
N ASP A 159 7.26 -12.66 3.63
CA ASP A 159 8.17 -13.24 4.62
C ASP A 159 9.41 -12.35 4.83
N SER A 160 9.91 -11.67 3.78
CA SER A 160 11.05 -10.76 3.91
C SER A 160 10.70 -9.51 4.73
N LEU A 161 9.50 -8.97 4.56
CA LEU A 161 8.98 -7.86 5.39
C LEU A 161 8.75 -8.26 6.87
N GLN A 162 8.79 -9.54 7.19
CA GLN A 162 8.73 -10.05 8.57
C GLN A 162 10.11 -10.45 9.13
N SER A 163 11.16 -10.33 8.32
CA SER A 163 12.51 -10.77 8.68
C SER A 163 13.19 -9.89 9.72
N GLU A 164 14.16 -10.46 10.45
CA GLU A 164 15.03 -9.70 11.35
C GLU A 164 15.83 -8.63 10.59
N GLU A 165 16.27 -8.91 9.36
CA GLU A 165 16.97 -7.95 8.49
C GLU A 165 16.11 -6.72 8.21
N TRP A 166 14.84 -6.92 7.85
CA TRP A 166 13.90 -5.81 7.65
C TRP A 166 13.72 -5.00 8.93
N GLN A 167 13.56 -5.67 10.08
CA GLN A 167 13.43 -4.99 11.37
C GLN A 167 14.66 -4.15 11.70
N GLU A 168 15.87 -4.66 11.44
CA GLU A 168 17.11 -3.92 11.67
C GLU A 168 17.21 -2.68 10.77
N ILE A 169 16.91 -2.81 9.48
CA ILE A 169 16.91 -1.69 8.52
C ILE A 169 15.87 -0.64 8.91
N TRP A 170 14.65 -1.08 9.23
CA TRP A 170 13.57 -0.20 9.66
C TRP A 170 13.90 0.55 10.95
N ASN A 171 14.46 -0.15 11.94
CA ASN A 171 14.87 0.47 13.20
C ASN A 171 16.01 1.48 12.98
N ALA A 172 16.99 1.17 12.15
CA ALA A 172 18.09 2.08 11.83
C ALA A 172 17.57 3.39 11.21
N LEU A 173 16.57 3.30 10.32
CA LEU A 173 15.90 4.49 9.75
C LEU A 173 15.26 5.35 10.84
N TRP A 174 14.54 4.75 11.79
CA TRP A 174 13.91 5.47 12.91
C TRP A 174 14.88 5.95 13.99
N GLU A 175 16.11 5.45 14.02
CA GLU A 175 17.19 5.98 14.86
C GLU A 175 17.81 7.25 14.26
N ASN A 176 17.66 7.48 12.95
CA ASN A 176 18.19 8.66 12.26
C ASN A 176 17.41 9.94 12.67
N GLU A 177 18.11 10.93 13.22
CA GLU A 177 17.52 12.19 13.69
C GLU A 177 16.92 13.03 12.56
N THR A 178 17.53 13.03 11.37
CA THR A 178 16.98 13.74 10.20
C THR A 178 15.67 13.10 9.77
N PHE A 179 15.64 11.76 9.66
CA PHE A 179 14.40 11.05 9.31
C PHE A 179 13.28 11.31 10.33
N LYS A 180 13.58 11.27 11.63
CA LYS A 180 12.60 11.58 12.68
C LYS A 180 12.08 13.02 12.56
N ALA A 181 12.95 13.99 12.29
CA ALA A 181 12.53 15.38 12.12
C ALA A 181 11.59 15.55 10.92
N GLU A 182 11.88 14.89 9.80
CA GLU A 182 10.98 14.89 8.64
C GLU A 182 9.66 14.17 8.94
N ALA A 183 9.70 13.04 9.64
CA ALA A 183 8.49 12.33 10.08
C ALA A 183 7.62 13.18 11.03
N ASP A 184 8.25 13.93 11.94
CA ASP A 184 7.56 14.87 12.83
C ASP A 184 6.93 16.02 12.03
N LEU A 185 7.63 16.56 11.03
CA LEU A 185 7.11 17.60 10.14
C LEU A 185 5.91 17.10 9.31
N LEU A 186 5.95 15.86 8.83
CA LEU A 186 4.80 15.21 8.19
C LEU A 186 3.62 15.12 9.17
N ALA A 187 3.86 14.67 10.40
CA ALA A 187 2.82 14.53 11.42
C ALA A 187 2.20 15.89 11.83
N GLU A 188 3.01 16.95 11.92
CA GLU A 188 2.53 18.32 12.16
C GLU A 188 1.57 18.81 11.05
N ASN A 189 1.71 18.27 9.83
CA ASN A 189 0.83 18.54 8.69
C ASN A 189 -0.28 17.47 8.51
N GLY A 190 -0.51 16.65 9.54
CA GLY A 190 -1.56 15.63 9.57
C GLY A 190 -1.21 14.32 8.84
N ILE A 191 0.03 14.13 8.41
CA ILE A 191 0.49 12.94 7.68
C ILE A 191 1.29 12.07 8.65
N GLU A 192 0.60 11.18 9.35
CA GLU A 192 1.22 10.27 10.30
C GLU A 192 1.74 9.01 9.57
N LEU A 193 3.07 8.85 9.45
CA LEU A 193 3.68 7.70 8.76
C LEU A 193 3.17 6.34 9.29
N GLN A 194 2.95 6.24 10.60
CA GLN A 194 2.40 5.03 11.21
C GLN A 194 0.98 4.71 10.74
N MET A 195 0.16 5.74 10.50
CA MET A 195 -1.20 5.56 9.97
C MET A 195 -1.16 5.08 8.52
N LEU A 196 -0.25 5.61 7.70
CA LEU A 196 -0.03 5.14 6.33
C LEU A 196 0.43 3.68 6.28
N LEU A 197 1.31 3.27 7.19
CA LEU A 197 1.70 1.86 7.33
C LEU A 197 0.54 0.98 7.75
N THR A 198 -0.31 1.46 8.67
CA THR A 198 -1.52 0.74 9.07
C THR A 198 -2.49 0.57 7.90
N GLU A 199 -2.64 1.59 7.06
CA GLU A 199 -3.44 1.50 5.82
C GLU A 199 -2.85 0.48 4.84
N LEU A 200 -1.53 0.50 4.61
CA LEU A 200 -0.87 -0.46 3.74
C LEU A 200 -1.09 -1.91 4.20
N VAL A 201 -0.98 -2.17 5.51
CA VAL A 201 -1.26 -3.49 6.10
C VAL A 201 -2.75 -3.85 5.97
N ALA A 202 -3.65 -2.86 6.07
CA ALA A 202 -5.08 -3.05 5.91
C ALA A 202 -5.48 -3.46 4.50
N ILE A 203 -4.78 -2.98 3.47
CA ILE A 203 -4.99 -3.39 2.06
C ILE A 203 -4.81 -4.90 1.91
N PHE A 204 -3.89 -5.51 2.66
CA PHE A 204 -3.70 -6.96 2.70
C PHE A 204 -4.67 -7.70 3.63
N GLY A 205 -5.61 -6.99 4.27
CA GLY A 205 -6.53 -7.56 5.26
C GLY A 205 -5.87 -7.98 6.57
N GLN A 206 -4.68 -7.45 6.89
CA GLN A 206 -3.84 -7.91 8.01
C GLN A 206 -3.88 -6.98 9.24
N ASN A 207 -4.99 -6.25 9.48
CA ASN A 207 -5.09 -5.20 10.50
C ASN A 207 -6.05 -5.45 11.67
#